data_AF-A0A452XN59-F1
#
_entry.id   AF-A0A452XN59-F1
#
_cell.length_a   1.000
_cell.length_b   1.000
_cell.length_c   1.000
_cell.angle_alpha   90.00
_cell.angle_beta   90.00
_cell.angle_gamma   90.00
#
_symmetry.space_group_name_H-M   'P 1'
#
loop_
_entity.id
_entity.type
_entity.pdbx_description
1 polymer ?
#
loop_
_entity_poly.entity_id
_entity_poly.type
_entity_poly.pdbx_seq_one_letter_code
_entity_poly.pdbx_strand_id
1 'polypeptide(L)'
;MKANPGWKIKSIKETVRLEMFADVHVSKIKKAKAIVRRRVREAMHEEYARVFDYQLEILRSNPGSTVAVVLNPKESAPVFQRLYVCFHACKRGFIEGCRKVVGLDGCFFKGAQSGELLCALGRDANGQMYPIAWAAVEVENKDSWFWFMALLNKDLEIENQGEGWVFISDQQKGLINAVSKVVSNAEHRNCARHIYANWKKKHRDQAYQKRFWACAKSSNRIHFNLNRAKLAQLTPDGARDMMQSGPEHWCRAWFKEGSCCDSVDNNMCESFNNWIVEYRGLPIISMFEAIRAKVTKRIQVNRAMPAKWNGTICPKIMKKVNKLIQLTEKCETIWNGKDGYEVKLGKHGFKVDMEAKICSCRYWQLSGIPCVHALAASQCGPDDIVSLIASCYTIEAYNRTYEHCLMPMEGMPSWPVSDRPRPAVPGYVQMPGRPRTERRRGADEPPKHPHKLSKIGRKGKCSLCGQPGHNMRKCTSNPNRGKYKNKKRKKETKQNEPRTSQRVTKGTSTGDRAQSSQQGTQQHSSHQGTQHQSSQQGTQTKPTSGRAPKQVNKTAPKDKMCKRPGATSRQRRTVSMFDELRS
;
A
#
# COMPACT_ATOMS: atom_id res chain seq x y z
N MET A 1 6.94 -13.68 -21.44
CA MET A 1 6.28 -12.48 -22.02
C MET A 1 4.91 -12.18 -21.42
N LYS A 2 4.03 -13.17 -21.17
CA LYS A 2 2.78 -12.96 -20.41
C LYS A 2 3.02 -12.33 -19.03
N ALA A 3 4.04 -12.80 -18.30
CA ALA A 3 4.46 -12.25 -17.00
C ALA A 3 5.17 -10.87 -17.06
N ASN A 4 5.63 -10.42 -18.23
CA ASN A 4 6.29 -9.12 -18.39
C ASN A 4 6.10 -8.57 -19.81
N PRO A 5 5.01 -7.82 -20.07
CA PRO A 5 4.72 -7.22 -21.37
C PRO A 5 5.81 -6.21 -21.83
N GLY A 6 6.55 -5.65 -20.87
CA GLY A 6 7.65 -4.70 -21.06
C GLY A 6 9.02 -5.31 -21.37
N TRP A 7 9.12 -6.65 -21.46
CA TRP A 7 10.41 -7.33 -21.65
C TRP A 7 11.13 -6.88 -22.93
N LYS A 8 12.34 -6.34 -22.80
CA LYS A 8 13.10 -5.81 -23.94
C LYS A 8 13.51 -6.94 -24.87
N ILE A 9 13.46 -6.70 -26.18
CA ILE A 9 13.80 -7.70 -27.22
C ILE A 9 15.20 -8.29 -26.99
N LYS A 10 16.18 -7.46 -26.62
CA LYS A 10 17.53 -7.92 -26.29
C LYS A 10 17.56 -8.86 -25.08
N SER A 11 16.77 -8.55 -24.05
CA SER A 11 16.68 -9.39 -22.86
C SER A 11 15.99 -10.71 -23.13
N ILE A 12 14.95 -10.73 -23.99
CA ILE A 12 14.32 -11.98 -24.43
C ILE A 12 15.32 -12.83 -25.21
N LYS A 13 16.10 -12.21 -26.12
CA LYS A 13 17.12 -12.93 -26.88
C LYS A 13 18.14 -13.59 -25.96
N GLU A 14 18.63 -12.81 -24.99
CA GLU A 14 19.61 -13.29 -24.02
C GLU A 14 19.05 -14.44 -23.18
N THR A 15 17.81 -14.33 -22.70
CA THR A 15 17.18 -15.39 -21.91
C THR A 15 16.93 -16.65 -22.72
N VAL A 16 16.43 -16.55 -23.96
CA VAL A 16 16.27 -17.74 -24.82
C VAL A 16 17.62 -18.39 -25.11
N ARG A 17 18.67 -17.60 -25.30
CA ARG A 17 20.04 -18.12 -25.47
C ARG A 17 20.55 -18.83 -24.22
N LEU A 18 20.30 -18.28 -23.03
CA LEU A 18 20.81 -18.83 -21.76
C LEU A 18 20.00 -20.01 -21.23
N GLU A 19 18.67 -19.97 -21.34
CA GLU A 19 17.77 -20.97 -20.75
C GLU A 19 17.40 -22.07 -21.73
N MET A 20 17.32 -21.75 -23.04
CA MET A 20 16.92 -22.70 -24.07
C MET A 20 18.07 -23.07 -25.01
N PHE A 21 19.29 -22.56 -24.73
CA PHE A 21 20.51 -22.80 -25.51
C PHE A 21 20.36 -22.52 -27.03
N ALA A 22 19.43 -21.63 -27.40
CA ALA A 22 19.08 -21.36 -28.79
C ALA A 22 19.40 -19.91 -29.18
N ASP A 23 20.17 -19.70 -30.26
CA ASP A 23 20.39 -18.37 -30.83
C ASP A 23 19.28 -18.01 -31.83
N VAL A 24 18.28 -17.28 -31.34
CA VAL A 24 17.13 -16.84 -32.15
C VAL A 24 17.36 -15.46 -32.76
N HIS A 25 17.07 -15.35 -34.06
CA HIS A 25 17.14 -14.07 -34.77
C HIS A 25 16.13 -13.05 -34.19
N VAL A 26 16.52 -11.77 -34.15
CA VAL A 26 15.72 -10.68 -33.57
C VAL A 26 14.33 -10.57 -34.23
N SER A 27 14.22 -10.89 -35.53
CA SER A 27 12.93 -10.91 -36.24
C SER A 27 11.97 -11.97 -35.69
N LYS A 28 12.44 -13.18 -35.35
CA LYS A 28 11.61 -14.23 -34.72
C LYS A 28 11.12 -13.79 -33.34
N ILE A 29 11.96 -13.14 -32.54
CA ILE A 29 11.56 -12.57 -31.23
C ILE A 29 10.52 -11.47 -31.40
N LYS A 30 10.67 -10.59 -32.40
CA LYS A 30 9.67 -9.55 -32.71
C LYS A 30 8.33 -10.18 -33.11
N LYS A 31 8.34 -11.21 -33.96
CA LYS A 31 7.13 -11.96 -34.36
C LYS A 31 6.47 -12.64 -33.15
N ALA A 32 7.22 -13.38 -32.33
CA ALA A 32 6.72 -13.99 -31.10
C ALA A 32 6.12 -12.94 -30.14
N LYS A 33 6.80 -11.79 -29.98
CA LYS A 33 6.31 -10.67 -29.17
C LYS A 33 5.01 -10.08 -29.73
N ALA A 34 4.89 -9.97 -31.06
CA ALA A 34 3.68 -9.48 -31.71
C ALA A 34 2.51 -10.46 -31.51
N ILE A 35 2.73 -11.77 -31.63
CA ILE A 35 1.73 -12.81 -31.37
C ILE A 35 1.24 -12.72 -29.91
N VAL A 36 2.16 -12.65 -28.94
CA VAL A 36 1.79 -12.53 -27.53
C VAL A 36 1.02 -11.24 -27.26
N ARG A 37 1.44 -10.11 -27.84
CA ARG A 37 0.71 -8.84 -27.70
C ARG A 37 -0.69 -8.89 -28.29
N ARG A 38 -0.87 -9.58 -29.42
CA ARG A 38 -2.17 -9.77 -30.05
C ARG A 38 -3.10 -10.58 -29.15
N ARG A 39 -2.63 -11.74 -28.68
CA ARG A 39 -3.37 -12.58 -27.73
C ARG A 39 -3.72 -11.86 -26.43
N VAL A 40 -2.79 -11.05 -25.92
CA VAL A 40 -3.07 -10.20 -24.75
C VAL A 40 -4.20 -9.24 -25.07
N ARG A 41 -4.16 -8.55 -26.22
CA ARG A 41 -5.22 -7.62 -26.63
C ARG A 41 -6.57 -8.31 -26.80
N GLU A 42 -6.61 -9.44 -27.51
CA GLU A 42 -7.82 -10.27 -27.68
C GLU A 42 -8.43 -10.64 -26.32
N ALA A 43 -7.60 -11.15 -25.39
CA ALA A 43 -8.05 -11.42 -24.02
C ALA A 43 -8.56 -10.17 -23.27
N MET A 44 -8.02 -8.97 -23.57
CA MET A 44 -8.57 -7.74 -22.99
C MET A 44 -9.99 -7.47 -23.52
N HIS A 45 -10.22 -7.60 -24.82
CA HIS A 45 -11.55 -7.40 -25.40
C HIS A 45 -12.57 -8.35 -24.77
N GLU A 46 -12.22 -9.62 -24.62
CA GLU A 46 -13.07 -10.63 -23.99
C GLU A 46 -13.38 -10.26 -22.52
N GLU A 47 -12.39 -9.87 -21.74
CA GLU A 47 -12.63 -9.53 -20.33
C GLU A 47 -13.44 -8.24 -20.16
N TYR A 48 -13.19 -7.20 -20.97
CA TYR A 48 -14.01 -5.98 -20.89
C TYR A 48 -15.47 -6.26 -21.25
N ALA A 49 -15.72 -7.13 -22.23
CA ALA A 49 -17.06 -7.54 -22.62
C ALA A 49 -17.83 -8.29 -21.51
N ARG A 50 -17.12 -8.80 -20.49
CA ARG A 50 -17.66 -9.65 -19.42
C ARG A 50 -17.63 -9.01 -18.03
N VAL A 51 -17.33 -7.71 -17.92
CA VAL A 51 -17.29 -7.03 -16.60
C VAL A 51 -18.62 -7.06 -15.86
N PHE A 52 -19.74 -7.12 -16.57
CA PHE A 52 -21.06 -7.27 -15.96
C PHE A 52 -21.34 -8.70 -15.50
N ASP A 53 -20.89 -9.73 -16.23
CA ASP A 53 -20.92 -11.12 -15.76
C ASP A 53 -20.10 -11.26 -14.45
N TYR A 54 -18.93 -10.62 -14.43
CA TYR A 54 -18.06 -10.61 -13.26
C TYR A 54 -18.72 -9.91 -12.06
N GLN A 55 -19.40 -8.78 -12.30
CA GLN A 55 -20.20 -8.10 -11.29
C GLN A 55 -21.27 -9.04 -10.72
N LEU A 56 -22.03 -9.71 -11.57
CA LEU A 56 -23.07 -10.65 -11.14
C LEU A 56 -22.48 -11.80 -10.31
N GLU A 57 -21.36 -12.38 -10.72
CA GLU A 57 -20.72 -13.45 -9.94
C GLU A 57 -20.26 -12.98 -8.56
N ILE A 58 -19.66 -11.79 -8.45
CA ILE A 58 -19.27 -11.26 -7.13
C ILE A 58 -20.51 -11.10 -6.24
N LEU A 59 -21.58 -10.51 -6.78
CA LEU A 59 -22.80 -10.25 -6.01
C LEU A 59 -23.53 -11.55 -5.62
N ARG A 60 -23.49 -12.57 -6.48
CA ARG A 60 -24.05 -13.91 -6.22
C ARG A 60 -23.28 -14.66 -5.13
N SER A 61 -21.96 -14.73 -5.27
CA SER A 61 -21.09 -15.52 -4.40
C SER A 61 -20.75 -14.83 -3.07
N ASN A 62 -20.69 -13.49 -3.08
CA ASN A 62 -20.37 -12.66 -1.93
C ASN A 62 -21.49 -11.62 -1.68
N PRO A 63 -22.68 -12.05 -1.21
CA PRO A 63 -23.79 -11.15 -0.92
C PRO A 63 -23.40 -9.99 0.00
N GLY A 64 -23.99 -8.81 -0.23
CA GLY A 64 -23.68 -7.57 0.51
C GLY A 64 -22.40 -6.84 0.05
N SER A 65 -21.70 -7.38 -0.95
CA SER A 65 -20.59 -6.69 -1.61
C SER A 65 -21.10 -5.57 -2.51
N THR A 66 -20.25 -4.57 -2.75
CA THR A 66 -20.54 -3.47 -3.67
C THR A 66 -19.65 -3.60 -4.89
N VAL A 67 -20.28 -3.68 -6.06
CA VAL A 67 -19.60 -3.67 -7.35
C VAL A 67 -20.26 -2.63 -8.23
N ALA A 68 -19.51 -1.63 -8.68
CA ALA A 68 -20.01 -0.58 -9.54
C ALA A 68 -19.23 -0.55 -10.85
N VAL A 69 -19.91 -0.85 -11.95
CA VAL A 69 -19.39 -0.74 -13.32
C VAL A 69 -19.99 0.49 -13.97
N VAL A 70 -19.14 1.35 -14.55
CA VAL A 70 -19.54 2.58 -15.23
C VAL A 70 -19.10 2.50 -16.69
N LEU A 71 -20.01 2.83 -17.60
CA LEU A 71 -19.74 3.01 -19.02
C LEU A 71 -19.55 4.50 -19.33
N ASN A 72 -18.73 4.81 -20.34
CA ASN A 72 -18.43 6.16 -20.73
C ASN A 72 -19.67 6.80 -21.39
N PRO A 73 -20.30 7.82 -20.78
CA PRO A 73 -21.52 8.43 -21.32
C PRO A 73 -21.26 9.26 -22.58
N LYS A 74 -20.00 9.56 -22.91
CA LYS A 74 -19.63 10.35 -24.10
C LYS A 74 -19.54 9.52 -25.38
N GLU A 75 -19.50 8.20 -25.24
CA GLU A 75 -19.41 7.28 -26.37
C GLU A 75 -20.81 6.75 -26.68
N SER A 76 -21.17 6.72 -27.97
CA SER A 76 -22.44 6.14 -28.39
C SER A 76 -22.46 4.62 -28.23
N ALA A 77 -21.29 3.98 -28.37
CA ALA A 77 -21.09 2.57 -28.08
C ALA A 77 -20.86 2.36 -26.57
N PRO A 78 -21.25 1.19 -26.02
CA PRO A 78 -21.00 0.87 -24.62
C PRO A 78 -19.49 0.68 -24.40
N VAL A 79 -18.79 1.73 -23.95
CA VAL A 79 -17.34 1.69 -23.68
C VAL A 79 -17.12 1.66 -22.18
N PHE A 80 -16.27 0.75 -21.70
CA PHE A 80 -15.92 0.70 -20.28
C PHE A 80 -15.27 2.00 -19.80
N GLN A 81 -15.64 2.48 -18.61
CA GLN A 81 -14.99 3.62 -17.96
C GLN A 81 -14.39 3.27 -16.60
N ARG A 82 -15.18 2.67 -15.69
CA ARG A 82 -14.74 2.40 -14.31
C ARG A 82 -15.29 1.08 -13.77
N LEU A 83 -14.55 0.46 -12.87
CA LEU A 83 -14.97 -0.69 -12.06
C LEU A 83 -14.52 -0.47 -10.62
N TYR A 84 -15.44 -0.50 -9.67
CA TYR A 84 -15.17 -0.49 -8.23
C TYR A 84 -15.61 -1.81 -7.61
N VAL A 85 -14.81 -2.34 -6.68
CA VAL A 85 -15.16 -3.52 -5.88
C VAL A 85 -14.84 -3.29 -4.41
N CYS A 86 -15.83 -3.51 -3.55
CA CYS A 86 -15.67 -3.63 -2.10
C CYS A 86 -16.42 -4.87 -1.62
N PHE A 87 -15.69 -5.90 -1.22
CA PHE A 87 -16.27 -7.14 -0.71
C PHE A 87 -16.93 -6.93 0.65
N HIS A 88 -18.06 -7.57 0.88
CA HIS A 88 -18.78 -7.50 2.17
C HIS A 88 -17.87 -7.85 3.36
N ALA A 89 -17.10 -8.93 3.22
CA ALA A 89 -16.16 -9.35 4.25
C ALA A 89 -15.08 -8.29 4.56
N CYS A 90 -14.58 -7.58 3.53
CA CYS A 90 -13.60 -6.51 3.71
C CYS A 90 -14.19 -5.30 4.42
N LYS A 91 -15.39 -4.84 4.05
CA LYS A 91 -16.02 -3.70 4.73
C LYS A 91 -16.36 -4.03 6.19
N ARG A 92 -16.94 -5.21 6.47
CA ARG A 92 -17.29 -5.63 7.83
C ARG A 92 -16.06 -5.80 8.73
N GLY A 93 -15.03 -6.51 8.25
CA GLY A 93 -13.79 -6.67 9.00
C GLY A 93 -13.09 -5.34 9.29
N PHE A 94 -13.16 -4.37 8.38
CA PHE A 94 -12.66 -3.03 8.65
C PHE A 94 -13.49 -2.32 9.74
N ILE A 95 -14.81 -2.27 9.60
CA ILE A 95 -15.71 -1.55 10.53
C ILE A 95 -15.62 -2.12 11.96
N GLU A 96 -15.54 -3.44 12.10
CA GLU A 96 -15.65 -4.12 13.40
C GLU A 96 -14.31 -4.25 14.15
N GLY A 97 -13.18 -4.29 13.42
CA GLY A 97 -11.88 -4.61 14.01
C GLY A 97 -10.75 -3.65 13.67
N CYS A 98 -10.80 -2.94 12.54
CA CYS A 98 -9.76 -1.99 12.19
C CYS A 98 -9.97 -0.63 12.87
N ARG A 99 -8.91 0.17 12.89
CA ARG A 99 -9.04 1.60 13.22
C ARG A 99 -9.65 2.34 12.05
N LYS A 100 -10.40 3.41 12.35
CA LYS A 100 -10.95 4.41 11.41
C LYS A 100 -9.86 5.26 10.73
N VAL A 101 -8.86 4.59 10.17
CA VAL A 101 -7.68 5.15 9.51
C VAL A 101 -7.56 4.50 8.15
N VAL A 102 -7.73 5.29 7.10
CA VAL A 102 -7.73 4.82 5.70
C VAL A 102 -6.57 5.45 4.95
N GLY A 103 -5.70 4.62 4.40
CA GLY A 103 -4.72 5.01 3.39
C GLY A 103 -5.36 4.99 2.00
N LEU A 104 -5.13 6.04 1.21
CA LEU A 104 -5.58 6.17 -0.17
C LEU A 104 -4.37 6.32 -1.10
N ASP A 105 -4.36 5.61 -2.21
CA ASP A 105 -3.31 5.72 -3.22
C ASP A 105 -3.79 5.22 -4.60
N GLY A 106 -3.22 5.81 -5.63
CA GLY A 106 -3.44 5.46 -7.04
C GLY A 106 -2.17 4.87 -7.64
N CYS A 107 -2.31 3.85 -8.49
CA CYS A 107 -1.15 3.36 -9.21
C CYS A 107 -1.46 2.93 -10.66
N PHE A 108 -0.61 3.40 -11.58
CA PHE A 108 -0.75 3.08 -13.01
C PHE A 108 -0.73 1.58 -13.29
N PHE A 109 -1.57 1.17 -14.24
CA PHE A 109 -1.43 -0.13 -14.89
C PHE A 109 -0.04 -0.27 -15.54
N LYS A 110 0.44 -1.51 -15.63
CA LYS A 110 1.73 -1.87 -16.24
C LYS A 110 1.56 -2.65 -17.56
N GLY A 111 0.31 -2.97 -17.90
CA GLY A 111 -0.06 -3.82 -19.02
C GLY A 111 -0.18 -3.05 -20.34
N ALA A 112 -0.94 -3.63 -21.27
CA ALA A 112 -1.29 -2.99 -22.54
C ALA A 112 -2.41 -1.94 -22.38
N GLN A 113 -3.12 -1.94 -21.24
CA GLN A 113 -4.14 -0.96 -20.88
C GLN A 113 -3.53 0.33 -20.33
N SER A 114 -4.20 1.44 -20.63
CA SER A 114 -4.07 2.69 -19.88
C SER A 114 -5.11 2.72 -18.76
N GLY A 115 -4.81 3.45 -17.70
CA GLY A 115 -5.65 3.58 -16.52
C GLY A 115 -4.88 3.39 -15.23
N GLU A 116 -5.61 3.53 -14.13
CA GLU A 116 -5.06 3.50 -12.78
C GLU A 116 -5.89 2.61 -11.88
N LEU A 117 -5.21 1.95 -10.95
CA LEU A 117 -5.84 1.25 -9.85
C LEU A 117 -5.83 2.18 -8.63
N LEU A 118 -7.01 2.62 -8.20
CA LEU A 118 -7.20 3.31 -6.93
C LEU A 118 -7.43 2.26 -5.84
N CYS A 119 -6.91 2.51 -4.63
CA CYS A 119 -7.10 1.60 -3.50
C CYS A 119 -7.35 2.36 -2.19
N ALA A 120 -8.15 1.74 -1.32
CA ALA A 120 -8.37 2.13 0.06
C ALA A 120 -7.92 1.00 0.99
N LEU A 121 -7.05 1.34 1.95
CA LEU A 121 -6.44 0.38 2.86
C LEU A 121 -6.58 0.82 4.32
N GLY A 122 -7.04 -0.09 5.16
CA GLY A 122 -7.14 0.07 6.60
C GLY A 122 -5.93 -0.44 7.36
N ARG A 123 -5.94 -0.21 8.68
CA ARG A 123 -4.93 -0.70 9.60
C ARG A 123 -5.53 -1.59 10.67
N ASP A 124 -5.14 -2.87 10.66
CA ASP A 124 -5.61 -3.84 11.64
C ASP A 124 -5.03 -3.56 13.05
N ALA A 125 -5.51 -4.34 14.03
CA ALA A 125 -5.07 -4.24 15.42
C ALA A 125 -3.56 -4.51 15.60
N ASN A 126 -2.95 -5.37 14.78
CA ASN A 126 -1.51 -5.65 14.85
C ASN A 126 -0.67 -4.63 14.06
N GLY A 127 -1.28 -3.59 13.48
CA GLY A 127 -0.60 -2.56 12.73
C GLY A 127 -0.06 -3.03 11.37
N GLN A 128 -0.77 -3.96 10.73
CA GLN A 128 -0.56 -4.39 9.36
C GLN A 128 -1.60 -3.76 8.43
N MET A 129 -1.31 -3.77 7.12
CA MET A 129 -2.25 -3.31 6.10
C MET A 129 -3.43 -4.28 5.95
N TYR A 130 -4.62 -3.71 5.78
CA TYR A 130 -5.87 -4.41 5.54
C TYR A 130 -6.57 -3.83 4.29
N PRO A 131 -6.67 -4.55 3.17
CA PRO A 131 -7.36 -4.05 1.98
C PRO A 131 -8.87 -3.88 2.18
N ILE A 132 -9.43 -2.71 1.82
CA ILE A 132 -10.86 -2.40 1.96
C ILE A 132 -11.56 -2.46 0.60
N ALA A 133 -11.09 -1.67 -0.34
CA ALA A 133 -11.70 -1.53 -1.66
C ALA A 133 -10.64 -1.14 -2.71
N TRP A 134 -10.91 -1.46 -3.97
CA TRP A 134 -10.09 -1.02 -5.10
C TRP A 134 -10.93 -0.78 -6.34
N ALA A 135 -10.43 0.09 -7.22
CA ALA A 135 -11.13 0.47 -8.43
C ALA A 135 -10.19 0.70 -9.61
N ALA A 136 -10.63 0.29 -10.80
CA ALA A 136 -10.03 0.67 -12.06
C ALA A 136 -10.71 1.94 -12.57
N VAL A 137 -9.90 2.94 -12.89
CA VAL A 137 -10.36 4.22 -13.44
C VAL A 137 -9.56 4.60 -14.66
N GLU A 138 -10.16 5.42 -15.51
CA GLU A 138 -9.56 5.90 -16.75
C GLU A 138 -8.35 6.80 -16.51
N VAL A 139 -8.42 7.64 -15.48
CA VAL A 139 -7.33 8.54 -15.05
C VAL A 139 -7.54 8.99 -13.61
N GLU A 140 -6.44 9.20 -12.88
CA GLU A 140 -6.47 9.77 -11.54
C GLU A 140 -6.71 11.29 -11.61
N ASN A 141 -7.96 11.72 -11.37
CA ASN A 141 -8.38 13.12 -11.42
C ASN A 141 -9.42 13.40 -10.30
N LYS A 142 -9.92 14.63 -10.24
CA LYS A 142 -10.91 15.04 -9.21
C LYS A 142 -12.21 14.22 -9.29
N ASP A 143 -12.68 13.92 -10.50
CA ASP A 143 -13.94 13.20 -10.72
C ASP A 143 -13.83 11.71 -10.35
N SER A 144 -12.75 11.04 -10.76
CA SER A 144 -12.52 9.64 -10.41
C SER A 144 -12.29 9.44 -8.91
N TRP A 145 -11.58 10.36 -8.25
CA TRP A 145 -11.44 10.35 -6.80
C TRP A 145 -12.74 10.66 -6.07
N PHE A 146 -13.54 11.62 -6.55
CA PHE A 146 -14.85 11.92 -5.95
C PHE A 146 -15.78 10.71 -6.04
N TRP A 147 -15.86 10.07 -7.21
CA TRP A 147 -16.63 8.85 -7.43
C TRP A 147 -16.17 7.71 -6.51
N PHE A 148 -14.86 7.46 -6.42
CA PHE A 148 -14.30 6.44 -5.54
C PHE A 148 -14.60 6.72 -4.06
N MET A 149 -14.40 7.96 -3.62
CA MET A 149 -14.65 8.38 -2.23
C MET A 149 -16.14 8.31 -1.87
N ALA A 150 -17.05 8.66 -2.79
CA ALA A 150 -18.48 8.57 -2.54
C ALA A 150 -18.94 7.11 -2.31
N LEU A 151 -18.43 6.17 -3.12
CA LEU A 151 -18.69 4.74 -2.93
C LEU A 151 -18.09 4.24 -1.61
N LEU A 152 -16.84 4.61 -1.31
CA LEU A 152 -16.18 4.23 -0.06
C LEU A 152 -16.90 4.78 1.18
N ASN A 153 -17.35 6.04 1.14
CA ASN A 153 -18.11 6.67 2.22
C ASN A 153 -19.41 5.90 2.51
N LYS A 154 -20.10 5.48 1.45
CA LYS A 154 -21.32 4.67 1.56
C LYS A 154 -21.01 3.28 2.14
N ASP A 155 -19.99 2.60 1.62
CA ASP A 155 -19.65 1.22 2.03
C ASP A 155 -19.10 1.12 3.45
N LEU A 156 -18.48 2.19 3.95
CA LEU A 156 -17.97 2.28 5.31
C LEU A 156 -18.93 2.98 6.27
N GLU A 157 -20.12 3.34 5.80
CA GLU A 157 -21.17 4.01 6.59
C GLU A 157 -20.60 5.20 7.38
N ILE A 158 -19.84 6.06 6.67
CA ILE A 158 -19.16 7.18 7.30
C ILE A 158 -20.17 8.31 7.55
N GLU A 159 -20.53 8.46 8.81
CA GLU A 159 -21.45 9.48 9.31
C GLU A 159 -20.72 10.78 9.71
N ASN A 160 -21.50 11.82 10.05
CA ASN A 160 -21.02 13.10 10.57
C ASN A 160 -19.91 13.75 9.74
N GLN A 161 -20.00 13.57 8.41
CA GLN A 161 -19.01 14.04 7.44
C GLN A 161 -17.58 13.57 7.75
N GLY A 162 -17.43 12.39 8.37
CA GLY A 162 -16.13 11.79 8.68
C GLY A 162 -15.50 12.24 10.00
N GLU A 163 -16.27 12.80 10.93
CA GLU A 163 -15.75 13.08 12.27
C GLU A 163 -15.17 11.83 12.94
N GLY A 164 -13.97 11.95 13.52
CA GLY A 164 -13.22 10.84 14.11
C GLY A 164 -12.50 9.93 13.11
N TRP A 165 -12.61 10.17 11.80
CA TRP A 165 -11.88 9.44 10.77
C TRP A 165 -10.56 10.12 10.39
N VAL A 166 -9.58 9.30 9.99
CA VAL A 166 -8.31 9.75 9.44
C VAL A 166 -8.13 9.20 8.04
N PHE A 167 -7.86 10.09 7.08
CA PHE A 167 -7.46 9.71 5.72
C PHE A 167 -6.01 10.11 5.49
N ILE A 168 -5.18 9.19 5.00
CA ILE A 168 -3.76 9.43 4.70
C ILE A 168 -3.53 9.19 3.21
N SER A 169 -2.93 10.16 2.53
CA SER A 169 -2.73 10.07 1.08
C SER A 169 -1.52 10.87 0.60
N ASP A 170 -1.28 10.80 -0.70
CA ASP A 170 -0.30 11.66 -1.36
C ASP A 170 -0.88 13.07 -1.61
N GLN A 171 0.01 14.04 -1.91
CA GLN A 171 -0.37 15.45 -2.17
C GLN A 171 -0.98 15.66 -3.57
N GLN A 172 -1.84 14.75 -4.02
CA GLN A 172 -2.50 14.91 -5.29
C GLN A 172 -3.75 15.80 -5.13
N LYS A 173 -3.80 16.91 -5.88
CA LYS A 173 -4.88 17.91 -5.77
C LYS A 173 -6.28 17.31 -5.98
N GLY A 174 -6.43 16.36 -6.90
CA GLY A 174 -7.71 15.70 -7.18
C GLY A 174 -8.24 14.96 -5.95
N LEU A 175 -7.36 14.20 -5.29
CA LEU A 175 -7.69 13.43 -4.10
C LEU A 175 -7.98 14.33 -2.88
N ILE A 176 -7.16 15.34 -2.61
CA ILE A 176 -7.38 16.28 -1.48
C ILE A 176 -8.78 16.89 -1.58
N ASN A 177 -9.15 17.36 -2.78
CA ASN A 177 -10.46 17.95 -3.04
C ASN A 177 -11.60 16.95 -2.88
N ALA A 178 -11.40 15.68 -3.24
CA ALA A 178 -12.42 14.65 -3.08
C ALA A 178 -12.65 14.32 -1.60
N VAL A 179 -11.59 14.16 -0.81
CA VAL A 179 -11.69 13.92 0.64
C VAL A 179 -12.41 15.09 1.32
N SER A 180 -11.98 16.32 1.06
CA SER A 180 -12.60 17.53 1.65
C SER A 180 -14.08 17.70 1.27
N LYS A 181 -14.52 17.17 0.12
CA LYS A 181 -15.91 17.27 -0.34
C LYS A 181 -16.80 16.17 0.22
N VAL A 182 -16.28 14.94 0.36
CA VAL A 182 -17.08 13.78 0.79
C VAL A 182 -17.08 13.63 2.32
N VAL A 183 -15.95 13.92 2.97
CA VAL A 183 -15.73 13.76 4.41
C VAL A 183 -15.05 15.00 4.98
N SER A 184 -15.75 16.14 4.95
CA SER A 184 -15.23 17.46 5.31
C SER A 184 -14.71 17.57 6.75
N ASN A 185 -15.22 16.77 7.69
CA ASN A 185 -14.83 16.80 9.10
C ASN A 185 -13.70 15.81 9.43
N ALA A 186 -13.36 14.92 8.51
CA ALA A 186 -12.27 13.95 8.70
C ALA A 186 -10.90 14.63 8.74
N GLU A 187 -10.00 14.05 9.53
CA GLU A 187 -8.60 14.48 9.52
C GLU A 187 -7.91 13.98 8.24
N HIS A 188 -7.57 14.90 7.33
CA HIS A 188 -6.79 14.57 6.14
C HIS A 188 -5.29 14.82 6.36
N ARG A 189 -4.51 13.74 6.27
CA ARG A 189 -3.06 13.73 6.44
C ARG A 189 -2.34 13.52 5.10
N ASN A 190 -1.46 14.45 4.76
CA ASN A 190 -0.53 14.33 3.66
C ASN A 190 0.67 13.44 4.05
N CYS A 191 1.03 12.51 3.17
CA CYS A 191 2.17 11.62 3.36
C CYS A 191 3.47 12.42 3.45
N ALA A 192 4.10 12.47 4.63
CA ALA A 192 5.34 13.18 4.90
C ALA A 192 6.50 12.74 4.00
N ARG A 193 6.46 11.52 3.44
CA ARG A 193 7.43 11.06 2.45
C ARG A 193 7.33 11.84 1.14
N HIS A 194 6.12 12.14 0.69
CA HIS A 194 5.88 12.96 -0.50
C HIS A 194 6.24 14.42 -0.26
N ILE A 195 5.98 14.94 0.95
CA ILE A 195 6.48 16.25 1.39
C ILE A 195 8.00 16.29 1.30
N TYR A 196 8.67 15.32 1.92
CA TYR A 196 10.12 15.22 1.90
C TYR A 196 10.67 15.10 0.48
N ALA A 197 10.05 14.27 -0.38
CA ALA A 197 10.48 14.09 -1.76
C ALA A 197 10.38 15.38 -2.59
N ASN A 198 9.39 16.24 -2.31
CA ASN A 198 9.27 17.57 -2.92
C ASN A 198 10.27 18.55 -2.33
N TRP A 199 10.37 18.62 -1.00
CA TRP A 199 11.28 19.49 -0.26
C TRP A 199 12.76 19.23 -0.62
N LYS A 200 13.15 17.95 -0.73
CA LYS A 200 14.48 17.49 -1.10
C LYS A 200 14.93 17.96 -2.49
N LYS A 201 14.01 18.27 -3.41
CA LYS A 201 14.38 18.76 -4.75
C LYS A 201 15.17 20.06 -4.67
N LYS A 202 14.83 20.92 -3.70
CA LYS A 202 15.50 22.18 -3.38
C LYS A 202 16.61 21.96 -2.34
N HIS A 203 16.37 21.14 -1.33
CA HIS A 203 17.29 20.89 -0.21
C HIS A 203 17.93 19.50 -0.29
N ARG A 204 19.02 19.38 -1.07
CA ARG A 204 19.53 18.07 -1.52
C ARG A 204 20.49 17.37 -0.55
N ASP A 205 21.02 18.06 0.45
CA ASP A 205 21.97 17.49 1.39
C ASP A 205 21.34 16.35 2.19
N GLN A 206 22.04 15.21 2.25
CA GLN A 206 21.60 14.03 2.99
C GLN A 206 21.56 14.28 4.50
N ALA A 207 22.41 15.19 5.03
CA ALA A 207 22.42 15.54 6.44
C ALA A 207 21.07 16.08 6.92
N TYR A 208 20.27 16.67 6.02
CA TYR A 208 18.97 17.24 6.34
C TYR A 208 17.89 16.18 6.57
N GLN A 209 18.03 14.99 5.98
CA GLN A 209 17.00 13.95 6.00
C GLN A 209 16.60 13.56 7.42
N LYS A 210 17.61 13.27 8.25
CA LYS A 210 17.44 12.92 9.66
C LYS A 210 16.68 14.01 10.42
N ARG A 211 17.07 15.27 10.21
CA ARG A 211 16.45 16.44 10.84
C ARG A 211 15.01 16.66 10.36
N PHE A 212 14.74 16.49 9.07
CA PHE A 212 13.38 16.56 8.51
C PHE A 212 12.47 15.53 9.17
N TRP A 213 12.90 14.27 9.25
CA TRP A 213 12.09 13.21 9.86
C TRP A 213 11.89 13.38 11.36
N ALA A 214 12.87 13.96 12.07
CA ALA A 214 12.71 14.36 13.47
C ALA A 214 11.60 15.42 13.63
N CYS A 215 11.53 16.40 12.72
CA CYS A 215 10.43 17.37 12.68
C CYS A 215 9.10 16.66 12.40
N ALA A 216 9.00 15.90 11.31
CA ALA A 216 7.77 15.21 10.90
C ALA A 216 7.16 14.33 12.01
N LYS A 217 8.01 13.63 12.76
CA LYS A 217 7.60 12.68 13.81
C LYS A 217 7.48 13.30 15.20
N SER A 218 7.74 14.60 15.35
CA SER A 218 7.59 15.30 16.63
C SER A 218 6.13 15.21 17.08
N SER A 219 5.90 14.75 18.31
CA SER A 219 4.54 14.53 18.81
C SER A 219 3.87 15.78 19.38
N ASN A 220 4.65 16.82 19.71
CA ASN A 220 4.15 18.10 20.19
C ASN A 220 4.89 19.28 19.50
N ARG A 221 4.30 20.47 19.59
CA ARG A 221 4.80 21.68 18.92
C ARG A 221 6.16 22.14 19.45
N ILE A 222 6.44 21.94 20.74
CA ILE A 222 7.72 22.31 21.37
C ILE A 222 8.86 21.48 20.76
N HIS A 223 8.70 20.17 20.68
CA HIS A 223 9.66 19.26 20.06
C HIS A 223 9.82 19.53 18.57
N PHE A 224 8.73 19.84 17.87
CA PHE A 224 8.81 20.25 16.47
C PHE A 224 9.69 21.49 16.32
N ASN A 225 9.42 22.54 17.10
CA ASN A 225 10.18 23.79 17.04
C ASN A 225 11.65 23.58 17.38
N LEU A 226 11.96 22.75 18.37
CA LEU A 226 13.34 22.37 18.72
C LEU A 226 14.05 21.63 17.57
N ASN A 227 13.37 20.65 16.95
CA ASN A 227 13.92 19.91 15.82
C ASN A 227 14.06 20.78 14.57
N ARG A 228 13.13 21.72 14.36
CA ARG A 228 13.20 22.73 13.29
C ARG A 228 14.35 23.69 13.51
N ALA A 229 14.61 24.15 14.74
CA ALA A 229 15.77 24.98 15.07
C ALA A 229 17.08 24.25 14.75
N LYS A 230 17.18 22.95 15.09
CA LYS A 230 18.32 22.10 14.72
C LYS A 230 18.45 21.90 13.21
N LEU A 231 17.33 21.88 12.47
CA LEU A 231 17.36 21.88 11.00
C LEU A 231 17.84 23.24 10.46
N ALA A 232 17.38 24.35 11.05
CA ALA A 232 17.75 25.71 10.64
C ALA A 232 19.25 25.97 10.81
N GLN A 233 19.91 25.35 11.79
CA GLN A 233 21.37 25.39 11.93
C GLN A 233 22.12 24.78 10.73
N LEU A 234 21.49 23.84 10.01
CA LEU A 234 22.06 23.22 8.81
C LEU A 234 21.55 23.86 7.51
N THR A 235 20.29 24.30 7.51
CA THR A 235 19.62 24.95 6.38
C THR A 235 18.49 25.86 6.88
N PRO A 236 18.77 27.16 7.09
CA PRO A 236 17.75 28.13 7.48
C PRO A 236 16.60 28.18 6.47
N ASP A 237 16.94 28.17 5.18
CA ASP A 237 15.98 28.20 4.08
C ASP A 237 15.11 26.94 4.06
N GLY A 238 15.71 25.78 4.30
CA GLY A 238 14.99 24.51 4.40
C GLY A 238 14.00 24.48 5.56
N ALA A 239 14.36 25.05 6.70
CA ALA A 239 13.46 25.21 7.83
C ALA A 239 12.30 26.18 7.55
N ARG A 240 12.52 27.26 6.77
CA ARG A 240 11.45 28.17 6.33
C ARG A 240 10.51 27.51 5.31
N ASP A 241 11.07 26.88 4.28
CA ASP A 241 10.30 26.17 3.25
C ASP A 241 9.47 25.02 3.83
N MET A 242 9.97 24.36 4.89
CA MET A 242 9.21 23.33 5.61
C MET A 242 7.88 23.87 6.15
N MET A 243 7.86 25.11 6.67
CA MET A 243 6.63 25.71 7.19
C MET A 243 5.64 26.05 6.08
N GLN A 244 6.14 26.45 4.91
CA GLN A 244 5.30 26.75 3.74
C GLN A 244 4.62 25.50 3.16
N SER A 245 5.05 24.31 3.56
CA SER A 245 4.46 23.04 3.10
C SER A 245 3.21 22.59 3.89
N GLY A 246 2.74 23.39 4.85
CA GLY A 246 1.55 23.10 5.67
C GLY A 246 1.77 21.93 6.66
N PRO A 247 2.62 22.12 7.70
CA PRO A 247 2.95 21.07 8.67
C PRO A 247 1.73 20.50 9.41
N GLU A 248 0.64 21.24 9.51
CA GLU A 248 -0.64 20.80 10.05
C GLU A 248 -1.17 19.53 9.36
N HIS A 249 -0.82 19.30 8.10
CA HIS A 249 -1.28 18.15 7.34
C HIS A 249 -0.33 16.95 7.37
N TRP A 250 0.92 17.08 7.79
CA TRP A 250 1.90 15.96 7.67
C TRP A 250 2.78 15.74 8.89
N CYS A 251 2.80 16.68 9.84
CA CYS A 251 3.55 16.55 11.07
C CYS A 251 2.63 16.10 12.21
N ARG A 252 3.11 15.09 12.94
CA ARG A 252 2.41 14.49 14.07
C ARG A 252 2.04 15.50 15.17
N ALA A 253 2.79 16.58 15.31
CA ALA A 253 2.57 17.60 16.33
C ALA A 253 1.22 18.34 16.19
N TRP A 254 0.58 18.24 15.02
CA TRP A 254 -0.72 18.86 14.73
C TRP A 254 -1.86 17.87 14.54
N PHE A 255 -1.58 16.57 14.45
CA PHE A 255 -2.61 15.57 14.23
C PHE A 255 -3.65 15.54 15.34
N LYS A 256 -4.90 15.20 15.02
CA LYS A 256 -5.97 15.07 16.02
C LYS A 256 -5.72 13.84 16.91
N GLU A 257 -6.08 13.97 18.17
CA GLU A 257 -5.99 12.88 19.16
C GLU A 257 -7.15 11.87 18.99
N GLY A 258 -7.04 10.69 19.61
CA GLY A 258 -8.10 9.67 19.61
C GLY A 258 -8.08 8.70 18.43
N SER A 259 -7.42 9.02 17.31
CA SER A 259 -7.32 8.12 16.15
C SER A 259 -6.46 6.87 16.35
N CYS A 260 -5.73 6.77 17.47
CA CYS A 260 -4.76 5.71 17.76
C CYS A 260 -3.82 5.42 16.58
N CYS A 261 -3.33 6.49 15.94
CA CYS A 261 -2.53 6.44 14.73
C CYS A 261 -1.41 7.48 14.75
N ASP A 262 -0.19 7.01 14.96
CA ASP A 262 1.01 7.85 14.96
C ASP A 262 1.70 7.95 13.58
N SER A 263 1.11 7.38 12.54
CA SER A 263 1.68 7.35 11.19
C SER A 263 1.64 8.73 10.52
N VAL A 264 2.78 9.12 9.96
CA VAL A 264 2.95 10.35 9.15
C VAL A 264 3.17 10.01 7.67
N ASP A 265 3.17 8.73 7.30
CA ASP A 265 3.44 8.26 5.95
C ASP A 265 2.40 7.24 5.49
N ASN A 266 2.25 7.13 4.16
CA ASN A 266 1.31 6.24 3.50
C ASN A 266 1.94 4.86 3.19
N ASN A 267 2.72 4.33 4.14
CA ASN A 267 3.48 3.07 3.95
C ASN A 267 2.62 1.87 3.60
N MET A 268 1.37 1.86 4.07
CA MET A 268 0.44 0.75 3.81
C MET A 268 0.10 0.66 2.32
N CYS A 269 -0.20 1.80 1.69
CA CYS A 269 -0.47 1.86 0.26
C CYS A 269 0.75 1.53 -0.58
N GLU A 270 1.92 2.06 -0.21
CA GLU A 270 3.17 1.68 -0.89
C GLU A 270 3.43 0.16 -0.79
N SER A 271 3.15 -0.44 0.38
CA SER A 271 3.31 -1.88 0.59
C SER A 271 2.33 -2.68 -0.26
N PHE A 272 1.06 -2.29 -0.33
CA PHE A 272 0.07 -2.93 -1.18
C PHE A 272 0.42 -2.81 -2.67
N ASN A 273 0.77 -1.60 -3.13
CA ASN A 273 1.15 -1.36 -4.52
C ASN A 273 2.37 -2.18 -4.96
N ASN A 274 3.30 -2.43 -4.05
CA ASN A 274 4.40 -3.37 -4.27
C ASN A 274 3.92 -4.83 -4.25
N TRP A 275 2.99 -5.18 -3.36
CA TRP A 275 2.43 -6.52 -3.22
C TRP A 275 1.64 -6.98 -4.45
N ILE A 276 1.00 -6.06 -5.18
CA ILE A 276 0.21 -6.37 -6.38
C ILE A 276 0.90 -5.99 -7.70
N VAL A 277 2.17 -5.58 -7.66
CA VAL A 277 2.88 -4.98 -8.82
C VAL A 277 2.84 -5.86 -10.06
N GLU A 278 2.92 -7.18 -9.88
CA GLU A 278 2.94 -8.18 -10.95
C GLU A 278 1.58 -8.35 -11.66
N TYR A 279 0.45 -8.13 -10.96
CA TYR A 279 -0.89 -8.31 -11.52
C TYR A 279 -1.38 -7.08 -12.29
N ARG A 280 -0.78 -5.90 -12.05
CA ARG A 280 -1.14 -4.67 -12.77
C ARG A 280 -0.83 -4.71 -14.27
N GLY A 281 -0.17 -5.76 -14.73
CA GLY A 281 0.06 -6.05 -16.13
C GLY A 281 -1.03 -6.88 -16.80
N LEU A 282 -1.94 -7.46 -16.01
CA LEU A 282 -2.99 -8.35 -16.48
C LEU A 282 -4.18 -7.55 -17.06
N PRO A 283 -5.01 -8.19 -17.90
CA PRO A 283 -6.34 -7.70 -18.24
C PRO A 283 -7.24 -7.46 -17.01
N ILE A 284 -8.33 -6.71 -17.19
CA ILE A 284 -9.06 -6.05 -16.09
C ILE A 284 -9.65 -7.06 -15.07
N ILE A 285 -10.33 -8.09 -15.55
CA ILE A 285 -10.93 -9.13 -14.71
C ILE A 285 -9.82 -10.00 -14.13
N SER A 286 -8.85 -10.43 -14.94
CA SER A 286 -7.68 -11.19 -14.48
C SER A 286 -6.91 -10.47 -13.37
N MET A 287 -6.75 -9.15 -13.47
CA MET A 287 -6.10 -8.32 -12.44
C MET A 287 -6.93 -8.29 -11.16
N PHE A 288 -8.25 -8.04 -11.27
CA PHE A 288 -9.14 -8.00 -10.10
C PHE A 288 -9.23 -9.36 -9.41
N GLU A 289 -9.31 -10.45 -10.15
CA GLU A 289 -9.30 -11.82 -9.62
C GLU A 289 -7.97 -12.17 -8.95
N ALA A 290 -6.84 -11.78 -9.55
CA ALA A 290 -5.54 -12.01 -8.94
C ALA A 290 -5.38 -11.24 -7.63
N ILE A 291 -5.86 -9.98 -7.57
CA ILE A 291 -5.87 -9.19 -6.33
C ILE A 291 -6.80 -9.83 -5.30
N ARG A 292 -8.04 -10.17 -5.69
CA ARG A 292 -9.03 -10.85 -4.83
C ARG A 292 -8.46 -12.12 -4.22
N ALA A 293 -7.93 -13.04 -5.04
CA ALA A 293 -7.36 -14.29 -4.59
C ALA A 293 -6.20 -14.07 -3.60
N LYS A 294 -5.39 -13.02 -3.80
CA LYS A 294 -4.31 -12.67 -2.88
C LYS A 294 -4.83 -12.11 -1.56
N VAL A 295 -5.90 -11.31 -1.59
CA VAL A 295 -6.62 -10.82 -0.41
C VAL A 295 -7.26 -11.98 0.36
N THR A 296 -7.92 -12.92 -0.32
CA THR A 296 -8.48 -14.14 0.29
C THR A 296 -7.42 -14.94 1.04
N LYS A 297 -6.29 -15.24 0.39
CA LYS A 297 -5.17 -15.95 1.04
C LYS A 297 -4.62 -15.19 2.25
N ARG A 298 -4.53 -13.85 2.16
CA ARG A 298 -4.08 -13.01 3.27
C ARG A 298 -5.02 -13.10 4.46
N ILE A 299 -6.34 -12.99 4.23
CA ILE A 299 -7.35 -13.11 5.28
C ILE A 299 -7.31 -14.49 5.92
N GLN A 300 -7.23 -15.56 5.12
CA GLN A 300 -7.09 -16.94 5.62
C GLN A 300 -5.87 -17.09 6.55
N VAL A 301 -4.69 -16.65 6.09
CA VAL A 301 -3.45 -16.72 6.87
C VAL A 301 -3.57 -15.93 8.17
N ASN A 302 -4.12 -14.73 8.11
CA ASN A 302 -4.28 -13.87 9.28
C ASN A 302 -5.30 -14.41 10.28
N ARG A 303 -6.40 -15.00 9.83
CA ARG A 303 -7.40 -15.64 10.71
C ARG A 303 -6.79 -16.78 11.56
N ALA A 304 -5.77 -17.47 11.05
CA ALA A 304 -5.10 -18.55 11.77
C ALA A 304 -3.96 -18.06 12.71
N MET A 305 -3.56 -16.79 12.65
CA MET A 305 -2.45 -16.25 13.46
C MET A 305 -2.74 -16.16 14.96
N PRO A 306 -3.94 -15.74 15.42
CA PRO A 306 -4.26 -15.56 16.84
C PRO A 306 -4.05 -16.82 17.67
N ALA A 307 -4.29 -18.01 17.11
CA ALA A 307 -4.06 -19.29 17.78
C ALA A 307 -2.58 -19.52 18.19
N LYS A 308 -1.65 -18.75 17.62
CA LYS A 308 -0.21 -18.82 17.91
C LYS A 308 0.26 -17.74 18.89
N TRP A 309 -0.64 -16.88 19.35
CA TRP A 309 -0.30 -15.70 20.15
C TRP A 309 -0.70 -15.92 21.60
N ASN A 310 0.17 -15.48 22.49
CA ASN A 310 -0.07 -15.49 23.93
C ASN A 310 -0.36 -14.06 24.42
N GLY A 311 -1.25 -13.93 25.39
CA GLY A 311 -1.63 -12.64 25.99
C GLY A 311 -2.79 -11.94 25.27
N THR A 312 -3.04 -10.68 25.64
CA THR A 312 -4.24 -9.93 25.19
C THR A 312 -3.96 -8.94 24.05
N ILE A 313 -2.70 -8.49 23.90
CA ILE A 313 -2.30 -7.45 22.94
C ILE A 313 -1.57 -8.08 21.76
N CYS A 314 -1.81 -7.56 20.55
CA CYS A 314 -1.17 -8.07 19.35
C CYS A 314 0.38 -8.02 19.41
N PRO A 315 1.09 -9.08 18.96
CA PRO A 315 2.54 -9.20 19.18
C PRO A 315 3.41 -8.07 18.64
N LYS A 316 3.07 -7.47 17.49
CA LYS A 316 3.86 -6.36 16.92
C LYS A 316 3.72 -5.10 17.76
N ILE A 317 2.57 -4.93 18.42
CA ILE A 317 2.32 -3.82 19.34
C ILE A 317 3.10 -4.04 20.63
N MET A 318 3.06 -5.24 21.20
CA MET A 318 3.89 -5.58 22.36
C MET A 318 5.39 -5.44 22.06
N LYS A 319 5.84 -5.84 20.87
CA LYS A 319 7.22 -5.60 20.43
C LYS A 319 7.58 -4.11 20.41
N LYS A 320 6.65 -3.24 20.03
CA LYS A 320 6.83 -1.78 20.06
C LYS A 320 6.89 -1.27 21.50
N VAL A 321 6.02 -1.74 22.38
CA VAL A 321 5.99 -1.39 23.80
C VAL A 321 7.29 -1.81 24.49
N ASN A 322 7.77 -3.04 24.28
CA ASN A 322 9.01 -3.53 24.88
C ASN A 322 10.23 -2.69 24.48
N LYS A 323 10.28 -2.19 23.23
CA LYS A 323 11.31 -1.23 22.81
C LYS A 323 11.22 0.10 23.54
N LEU A 324 10.02 0.59 23.84
CA LEU A 324 9.84 1.81 24.63
C LEU A 324 10.20 1.59 26.10
N ILE A 325 9.91 0.40 26.67
CA ILE A 325 10.32 0.02 28.02
C ILE A 325 11.85 0.10 28.15
N GLN A 326 12.61 -0.39 27.17
CA GLN A 326 14.08 -0.29 27.19
C GLN A 326 14.57 1.16 27.28
N LEU A 327 13.83 2.13 26.72
CA LEU A 327 14.20 3.55 26.77
C LEU A 327 13.87 4.22 28.12
N THR A 328 13.09 3.55 28.99
CA THR A 328 12.74 4.08 30.31
C THR A 328 13.95 4.17 31.24
N GLU A 329 15.02 3.41 31.00
CA GLU A 329 16.28 3.48 31.75
C GLU A 329 16.91 4.90 31.74
N LYS A 330 16.54 5.72 30.74
CA LYS A 330 17.03 7.09 30.56
C LYS A 330 16.13 8.13 31.23
N CYS A 331 15.05 7.68 31.86
CA CYS A 331 14.06 8.53 32.50
C CYS A 331 14.28 8.59 34.01
N GLU A 332 14.07 9.77 34.58
CA GLU A 332 14.00 9.95 36.03
C GLU A 332 12.56 10.33 36.40
N THR A 333 11.91 9.51 37.22
CA THR A 333 10.50 9.67 37.58
C THR A 333 10.39 10.24 38.99
N ILE A 334 9.56 11.27 39.15
CA ILE A 334 9.16 11.88 40.42
C ILE A 334 7.64 11.75 40.50
N TRP A 335 7.12 11.18 41.58
CA TRP A 335 5.69 10.96 41.79
C TRP A 335 5.16 11.93 42.84
N ASN A 336 3.98 12.50 42.61
CA ASN A 336 3.33 13.44 43.54
C ASN A 336 2.57 12.76 44.70
N GLY A 337 2.58 11.42 44.78
CA GLY A 337 1.84 10.66 45.80
C GLY A 337 0.38 10.33 45.43
N LYS A 338 -0.09 10.75 44.26
CA LYS A 338 -1.44 10.46 43.74
C LYS A 338 -1.41 10.04 42.27
N ASP A 339 -1.82 10.92 41.37
CA ASP A 339 -2.12 10.70 39.95
C ASP A 339 -1.07 11.31 39.00
N GLY A 340 -0.23 12.20 39.51
CA GLY A 340 0.70 13.00 38.71
C GLY A 340 2.15 12.53 38.82
N TYR A 341 2.79 12.36 37.66
CA TYR A 341 4.22 12.07 37.58
C TYR A 341 4.94 13.15 36.78
N GLU A 342 6.09 13.58 37.28
CA GLU A 342 7.08 14.33 36.53
C GLU A 342 8.17 13.35 36.08
N VAL A 343 8.32 13.19 34.76
CA VAL A 343 9.32 12.29 34.17
C VAL A 343 10.33 13.11 33.39
N LYS A 344 11.60 13.09 33.80
CA LYS A 344 12.69 13.78 33.12
C LYS A 344 13.36 12.85 32.13
N LEU A 345 13.53 13.30 30.89
CA LEU A 345 14.36 12.64 29.87
C LEU A 345 15.42 13.63 29.41
N GLY A 346 16.65 13.46 29.91
CA GLY A 346 17.72 14.44 29.73
C GLY A 346 17.38 15.76 30.43
N LYS A 347 17.35 16.87 29.67
CA LYS A 347 17.07 18.21 30.20
C LYS A 347 15.59 18.61 30.19
N HIS A 348 14.69 17.74 29.71
CA HIS A 348 13.27 18.07 29.56
C HIS A 348 12.42 17.23 30.51
N GLY A 349 11.55 17.90 31.26
CA GLY A 349 10.54 17.27 32.11
C GLY A 349 9.21 17.10 31.38
N PHE A 350 8.52 16.00 31.63
CA PHE A 350 7.21 15.70 31.08
C PHE A 350 6.23 15.42 32.22
N LYS A 351 5.05 16.05 32.14
CA LYS A 351 3.93 15.71 33.01
C LYS A 351 3.23 14.47 32.45
N VAL A 352 3.00 13.48 33.30
CA VAL A 352 2.23 12.27 32.98
C VAL A 352 1.09 12.16 33.98
N ASP A 353 -0.09 11.89 33.46
CA ASP A 353 -1.30 11.57 34.20
C ASP A 353 -1.73 10.16 33.77
N MET A 354 -1.64 9.22 34.71
CA MET A 354 -1.88 7.80 34.43
C MET A 354 -3.37 7.47 34.33
N GLU A 355 -4.21 8.15 35.10
CA GLU A 355 -5.66 7.95 35.11
C GLU A 355 -6.30 8.48 33.82
N ALA A 356 -5.96 9.73 33.46
CA ALA A 356 -6.44 10.33 32.21
C ALA A 356 -5.73 9.78 30.96
N LYS A 357 -4.66 8.99 31.13
CA LYS A 357 -3.81 8.46 30.05
C LYS A 357 -3.19 9.56 29.18
N ILE A 358 -2.77 10.65 29.83
CA ILE A 358 -2.25 11.86 29.19
C ILE A 358 -0.76 12.03 29.50
N CYS A 359 0.02 12.40 28.50
CA CYS A 359 1.38 12.87 28.70
C CYS A 359 1.61 14.17 27.93
N SER A 360 2.36 15.12 28.50
CA SER A 360 2.72 16.37 27.82
C SER A 360 3.58 16.15 26.56
N CYS A 361 4.17 14.95 26.39
CA CYS A 361 4.80 14.57 25.12
C CYS A 361 3.80 14.31 23.99
N ARG A 362 2.50 14.15 24.31
CA ARG A 362 1.36 13.93 23.41
C ARG A 362 1.35 12.61 22.63
N TYR A 363 2.39 11.79 22.75
CA TYR A 363 2.50 10.55 21.99
C TYR A 363 1.46 9.50 22.41
N TRP A 364 1.10 9.44 23.68
CA TRP A 364 0.14 8.47 24.19
C TRP A 364 -1.25 8.73 23.59
N GLN A 365 -1.71 9.97 23.66
CA GLN A 365 -3.01 10.42 23.15
C GLN A 365 -3.17 10.25 21.63
N LEU A 366 -2.07 10.35 20.88
CA LEU A 366 -2.06 10.15 19.43
C LEU A 366 -2.02 8.68 19.03
N SER A 367 -1.19 7.90 19.70
CA SER A 367 -0.91 6.51 19.29
C SER A 367 -1.83 5.49 19.95
N GLY A 368 -2.43 5.81 21.10
CA GLY A 368 -3.10 4.84 21.97
C GLY A 368 -2.13 3.86 22.63
N ILE A 369 -0.82 4.12 22.59
CA ILE A 369 0.23 3.30 23.18
C ILE A 369 0.99 4.17 24.19
N PRO A 370 1.20 3.70 25.44
CA PRO A 370 1.98 4.42 26.42
C PRO A 370 3.33 4.86 25.87
N CYS A 371 3.64 6.15 26.02
CA CYS A 371 4.94 6.69 25.63
C CYS A 371 6.02 6.23 26.61
N VAL A 372 7.29 6.50 26.29
CA VAL A 372 8.41 6.18 27.19
C VAL A 372 8.23 6.80 28.59
N HIS A 373 7.67 8.00 28.68
CA HIS A 373 7.43 8.66 29.97
C HIS A 373 6.32 7.97 30.78
N ALA A 374 5.23 7.58 30.11
CA ALA A 374 4.14 6.86 30.74
C ALA A 374 4.57 5.47 31.22
N LEU A 375 5.41 4.78 30.45
CA LEU A 375 5.99 3.50 30.86
C LEU A 375 7.00 3.63 32.00
N ALA A 376 7.72 4.75 32.09
CA ALA A 376 8.58 5.03 33.23
C ALA A 376 7.78 5.35 34.49
N ALA A 377 6.65 6.06 34.35
CA ALA A 377 5.70 6.33 35.43
C ALA A 377 5.02 5.04 35.92
N SER A 378 4.59 4.16 35.01
CA SER A 378 3.91 2.91 35.37
C SER A 378 4.78 1.96 36.20
N GLN A 379 6.11 2.04 36.09
CA GLN A 379 7.03 1.24 36.91
C GLN A 379 7.06 1.67 38.39
N CYS A 380 6.59 2.88 38.70
CA CYS A 380 6.47 3.39 40.07
C CYS A 380 5.09 3.10 40.69
N GLY A 381 4.11 2.69 39.88
CA GLY A 381 2.73 2.43 40.29
C GLY A 381 2.33 0.95 40.16
N PRO A 382 1.08 0.61 40.52
CA PRO A 382 0.54 -0.74 40.39
C PRO A 382 -0.02 -1.05 38.98
N ASP A 383 0.01 -0.08 38.05
CA ASP A 383 -0.64 -0.18 36.75
C ASP A 383 -0.06 -1.31 35.89
N ASP A 384 -0.94 -2.18 35.40
CA ASP A 384 -0.59 -3.16 34.39
C ASP A 384 -0.44 -2.51 33.01
N ILE A 385 0.70 -2.73 32.35
CA ILE A 385 1.04 -2.16 31.05
C ILE A 385 -0.01 -2.52 29.99
N VAL A 386 -0.59 -3.72 30.04
CA VAL A 386 -1.61 -4.16 29.07
C VAL A 386 -2.87 -3.29 29.17
N SER A 387 -3.31 -2.94 30.37
CA SER A 387 -4.47 -2.07 30.61
C SER A 387 -4.31 -0.62 30.08
N LEU A 388 -3.06 -0.17 29.90
CA LEU A 388 -2.72 1.18 29.43
C LEU A 388 -2.75 1.32 27.90
N ILE A 389 -2.81 0.19 27.17
CA ILE A 389 -2.82 0.15 25.72
C ILE A 389 -4.27 0.22 25.21
N ALA A 390 -4.52 1.03 24.18
CA ALA A 390 -5.85 1.18 23.61
C ALA A 390 -6.41 -0.16 23.09
N SER A 391 -7.70 -0.39 23.31
CA SER A 391 -8.41 -1.64 22.99
C SER A 391 -8.35 -2.03 21.50
N CYS A 392 -8.14 -1.06 20.61
CA CYS A 392 -7.94 -1.31 19.17
C CYS A 392 -6.67 -2.11 18.83
N TYR A 393 -5.79 -2.38 19.80
CA TYR A 393 -4.57 -3.18 19.64
C TYR A 393 -4.68 -4.60 20.21
N THR A 394 -5.87 -4.98 20.69
CA THR A 394 -6.10 -6.30 21.29
C THR A 394 -6.19 -7.39 20.22
N ILE A 395 -5.92 -8.63 20.65
CA ILE A 395 -6.16 -9.83 19.83
C ILE A 395 -7.66 -9.97 19.52
N GLU A 396 -8.54 -9.52 20.41
CA GLU A 396 -9.98 -9.49 20.18
C GLU A 396 -10.36 -8.59 18.97
N ALA A 397 -9.83 -7.37 18.91
CA ALA A 397 -10.02 -6.49 17.75
C ALA A 397 -9.40 -7.09 16.46
N TYR A 398 -8.29 -7.82 16.59
CA TYR A 398 -7.71 -8.56 15.47
C TYR A 398 -8.63 -9.68 14.99
N ASN A 399 -9.24 -10.45 15.90
CA ASN A 399 -10.17 -11.52 15.55
C ASN A 399 -11.38 -10.97 14.79
N ARG A 400 -12.00 -9.87 15.28
CA ARG A 400 -13.09 -9.17 14.56
C ARG A 400 -12.66 -8.73 13.15
N THR A 401 -11.42 -8.26 12.99
CA THR A 401 -10.90 -7.82 11.69
C THR A 401 -10.93 -8.94 10.63
N TYR A 402 -10.66 -10.18 11.04
CA TYR A 402 -10.54 -11.35 10.16
C TYR A 402 -11.65 -12.39 10.38
N GLU A 403 -12.74 -11.97 11.04
CA GLU A 403 -13.92 -12.80 11.29
C GLU A 403 -14.66 -13.15 9.99
N HIS A 404 -14.64 -12.23 9.03
CA HIS A 404 -15.34 -12.37 7.77
C HIS A 404 -14.41 -12.88 6.65
N CYS A 405 -14.90 -13.81 5.85
CA CYS A 405 -14.15 -14.45 4.77
C CYS A 405 -14.70 -14.06 3.39
N LEU A 406 -13.82 -13.90 2.41
CA LEU A 406 -14.24 -13.82 1.01
C LEU A 406 -14.65 -15.22 0.55
N MET A 407 -15.85 -15.33 0.02
CA MET A 407 -16.39 -16.59 -0.47
C MET A 407 -15.74 -16.97 -1.81
N PRO A 408 -15.54 -18.27 -2.06
CA PRO A 408 -15.10 -18.76 -3.37
C PRO A 408 -16.02 -18.27 -4.49
N MET A 409 -15.45 -18.09 -5.68
CA MET A 409 -16.15 -17.70 -6.90
C MET A 409 -15.94 -18.79 -7.94
N GLU A 410 -16.94 -18.97 -8.79
CA GLU A 410 -16.83 -19.87 -9.92
C GLU A 410 -15.80 -19.39 -10.95
N GLY A 411 -15.42 -20.27 -11.87
CA GLY A 411 -14.61 -19.90 -13.02
C GLY A 411 -15.40 -19.09 -14.04
N MET A 412 -14.69 -18.27 -14.83
CA MET A 412 -15.28 -17.42 -15.88
C MET A 412 -16.33 -18.13 -16.77
N PRO A 413 -16.15 -19.40 -17.20
CA PRO A 413 -17.15 -20.09 -18.02
C PRO A 413 -18.51 -20.32 -17.34
N SER A 414 -18.55 -20.36 -16.00
CA SER A 414 -19.74 -20.68 -15.21
C SER A 414 -20.43 -19.45 -14.60
N TRP A 415 -19.95 -18.24 -14.92
CA TRP A 415 -20.55 -17.02 -14.39
C TRP A 415 -21.93 -16.76 -14.98
N PRO A 416 -22.85 -16.15 -14.21
CA PRO A 416 -24.09 -15.63 -14.76
C PRO A 416 -23.82 -14.67 -15.92
N VAL A 417 -24.60 -14.80 -16.98
CA VAL A 417 -24.53 -13.91 -18.13
C VAL A 417 -25.40 -12.70 -17.86
N SER A 418 -24.85 -11.50 -18.02
CA SER A 418 -25.61 -10.27 -17.85
C SER A 418 -26.37 -9.89 -19.12
N ASP A 419 -27.60 -9.40 -18.95
CA ASP A 419 -28.39 -8.78 -20.03
C ASP A 419 -27.91 -7.36 -20.39
N ARG A 420 -26.94 -6.83 -19.64
CA ARG A 420 -26.34 -5.51 -19.90
C ARG A 420 -25.48 -5.54 -21.16
N PRO A 421 -25.34 -4.39 -21.86
CA PRO A 421 -24.52 -4.33 -23.06
C PRO A 421 -23.07 -4.70 -22.75
N ARG A 422 -22.46 -5.50 -23.63
CA ARG A 422 -21.06 -5.94 -23.50
C ARG A 422 -20.09 -4.78 -23.76
N PRO A 423 -19.34 -4.31 -22.76
CA PRO A 423 -18.52 -3.13 -22.94
C PRO A 423 -17.32 -3.36 -23.85
N ALA A 424 -17.07 -2.41 -24.75
CA ALA A 424 -15.84 -2.33 -25.51
C ALA A 424 -14.68 -1.85 -24.63
N VAL A 425 -13.46 -2.19 -25.07
CA VAL A 425 -12.20 -1.73 -24.48
C VAL A 425 -12.14 -0.20 -24.57
N PRO A 426 -11.75 0.50 -23.49
CA PRO A 426 -11.55 1.94 -23.55
C PRO A 426 -10.44 2.31 -24.55
N GLY A 427 -10.60 3.47 -25.20
CA GLY A 427 -9.54 4.05 -26.03
C GLY A 427 -8.24 4.27 -25.24
N TYR A 428 -7.11 4.36 -25.95
CA TYR A 428 -5.84 4.64 -25.30
C TYR A 428 -5.82 6.05 -24.71
N VAL A 429 -5.84 6.15 -23.39
CA VAL A 429 -5.63 7.42 -22.67
C VAL A 429 -4.13 7.66 -22.50
N GLN A 430 -3.65 8.81 -22.95
CA GLN A 430 -2.27 9.23 -22.68
C GLN A 430 -2.16 9.70 -21.23
N MET A 431 -1.60 8.86 -20.37
CA MET A 431 -1.44 9.16 -18.94
C MET A 431 -0.42 10.28 -18.70
N PRO A 432 -0.68 11.23 -17.79
CA PRO A 432 0.31 12.21 -17.35
C PRO A 432 1.52 11.53 -16.72
N GLY A 433 2.70 11.73 -17.32
CA GLY A 433 3.94 11.11 -16.87
C GLY A 433 4.17 9.70 -17.42
N ARG A 434 5.44 9.32 -17.57
CA ARG A 434 5.82 8.03 -18.14
C ARG A 434 5.56 6.89 -17.14
N PRO A 435 4.83 5.81 -17.50
CA PRO A 435 4.68 4.64 -16.64
C PRO A 435 6.06 4.05 -16.33
N ARG A 436 6.48 4.17 -15.07
CA ARG A 436 7.66 3.48 -14.55
C ARG A 436 7.20 2.25 -13.80
N THR A 437 7.83 1.09 -14.05
CA THR A 437 7.47 -0.17 -13.38
C THR A 437 7.63 -0.07 -11.86
N GLU A 438 8.62 0.70 -11.41
CA GLU A 438 8.88 0.97 -10.00
C GLU A 438 9.15 2.48 -9.82
N ARG A 439 8.85 2.99 -8.62
CA ARG A 439 9.29 4.32 -8.20
C ARG A 439 10.81 4.37 -8.23
N ARG A 440 11.39 5.51 -8.65
CA ARG A 440 12.83 5.71 -8.48
C ARG A 440 13.12 5.86 -6.99
N ARG A 441 13.86 4.91 -6.44
CA ARG A 441 14.45 5.05 -5.12
C ARG A 441 15.43 6.23 -5.12
N GLY A 442 15.38 7.06 -4.09
CA GLY A 442 16.41 8.05 -3.83
C GLY A 442 17.76 7.39 -3.55
N ALA A 443 18.86 8.13 -3.74
CA ALA A 443 20.21 7.62 -3.42
C ALA A 443 20.39 7.26 -1.93
N ASP A 444 19.50 7.77 -1.10
CA ASP A 444 19.37 7.60 0.35
C ASP A 444 18.42 6.45 0.76
N GLU A 445 17.75 5.82 -0.19
CA GLU A 445 16.92 4.64 0.10
C GLU A 445 17.77 3.37 0.03
N PRO A 446 17.62 2.43 0.98
CA PRO A 446 18.37 1.20 0.96
C PRO A 446 18.16 0.48 -0.39
N PRO A 447 19.27 0.03 -1.04
CA PRO A 447 19.19 -0.63 -2.32
C PRO A 447 18.32 -1.88 -2.23
N LYS A 448 17.53 -2.13 -3.28
CA LYS A 448 16.60 -3.27 -3.35
C LYS A 448 17.29 -4.62 -3.10
N HIS A 449 18.57 -4.71 -3.44
CA HIS A 449 19.42 -5.86 -3.19
C HIS A 449 20.69 -5.38 -2.45
N PRO A 450 20.70 -5.38 -1.11
CA PRO A 450 21.86 -4.91 -0.34
C PRO A 450 23.13 -5.72 -0.64
N HIS A 451 22.98 -6.95 -1.12
CA HIS A 451 24.10 -7.84 -1.49
C HIS A 451 24.58 -7.70 -2.95
N LYS A 452 23.97 -6.84 -3.78
CA LYS A 452 24.47 -6.54 -5.12
C LYS A 452 25.26 -5.23 -5.10
N LEU A 453 26.58 -5.32 -5.26
CA LEU A 453 27.48 -4.17 -5.36
C LEU A 453 26.98 -3.17 -6.42
N SER A 454 26.86 -1.92 -6.01
CA SER A 454 26.55 -0.81 -6.92
C SER A 454 27.71 -0.63 -7.92
N LYS A 455 27.40 -0.30 -9.18
CA LYS A 455 28.42 0.01 -10.20
C LYS A 455 28.98 1.44 -10.08
N ILE A 456 28.54 2.21 -9.09
CA ILE A 456 29.01 3.59 -8.87
C ILE A 456 30.45 3.51 -8.33
N GLY A 457 31.39 4.17 -9.03
CA GLY A 457 32.81 4.21 -8.65
C GLY A 457 33.72 3.17 -9.33
N ARG A 458 33.18 2.17 -10.05
CA ARG A 458 34.04 1.24 -10.83
C ARG A 458 34.52 1.91 -12.11
N LYS A 459 35.83 2.21 -12.20
CA LYS A 459 36.49 2.53 -13.48
C LYS A 459 36.43 1.29 -14.36
N GLY A 460 35.56 1.32 -15.38
CA GLY A 460 35.45 0.22 -16.34
C GLY A 460 36.79 0.01 -17.05
N LYS A 461 37.28 -1.23 -17.06
CA LYS A 461 38.40 -1.64 -17.89
C LYS A 461 37.90 -1.88 -19.32
N CYS A 462 38.68 -1.48 -20.30
CA CYS A 462 38.40 -1.80 -21.69
C CYS A 462 38.38 -3.32 -21.85
N SER A 463 37.30 -3.89 -22.39
CA SER A 463 37.19 -5.34 -22.60
C SER A 463 38.14 -5.88 -23.69
N LEU A 464 38.84 -5.00 -24.40
CA LEU A 464 39.75 -5.37 -25.49
C LEU A 464 41.22 -5.28 -25.07
N CYS A 465 41.63 -4.23 -24.33
CA CYS A 465 43.02 -4.04 -23.89
C CYS A 465 43.21 -4.10 -22.37
N GLY A 466 42.14 -4.29 -21.59
CA GLY A 466 42.20 -4.39 -20.13
C GLY A 466 42.49 -3.08 -19.39
N GLN A 467 42.85 -1.99 -20.08
CA GLN A 467 43.23 -0.73 -19.45
C GLN A 467 42.01 0.06 -18.92
N PRO A 468 42.11 0.71 -17.74
CA PRO A 468 41.05 1.54 -17.20
C PRO A 468 40.93 2.89 -17.94
N GLY A 469 39.77 3.55 -17.81
CA GLY A 469 39.58 4.94 -18.28
C GLY A 469 38.96 5.09 -19.68
N HIS A 470 38.80 4.00 -20.43
CA HIS A 470 38.08 4.00 -21.70
C HIS A 470 37.35 2.67 -21.93
N ASN A 471 36.45 2.63 -22.92
CA ASN A 471 35.76 1.40 -23.32
C ASN A 471 36.24 0.93 -24.69
N MET A 472 35.91 -0.32 -25.05
CA MET A 472 36.30 -0.95 -26.31
C MET A 472 36.06 -0.06 -27.55
N ARG A 473 34.98 0.74 -27.57
CA ARG A 473 34.66 1.60 -28.72
C ARG A 473 35.64 2.75 -28.95
N LYS A 474 36.32 3.19 -27.88
CA LYS A 474 37.30 4.29 -27.91
C LYS A 474 38.75 3.80 -27.77
N CYS A 475 38.93 2.49 -27.58
CA CYS A 475 40.23 1.85 -27.43
C CYS A 475 41.07 2.05 -28.69
N THR A 476 42.30 2.49 -28.52
CA THR A 476 43.29 2.71 -29.58
C THR A 476 43.61 1.40 -30.32
N SER A 477 43.58 0.27 -29.61
CA SER A 477 43.78 -1.07 -30.17
C SER A 477 42.53 -1.66 -30.86
N ASN A 478 41.44 -0.90 -30.98
CA ASN A 478 40.23 -1.39 -31.65
C ASN A 478 40.28 -1.12 -33.17
N PRO A 479 40.30 -2.15 -34.04
CA PRO A 479 40.34 -1.99 -35.50
C PRO A 479 39.08 -1.33 -36.11
N ASN A 480 38.02 -1.12 -35.31
CA ASN A 480 36.79 -0.44 -35.71
C ASN A 480 36.57 0.92 -35.02
N ARG A 481 37.64 1.50 -34.44
CA ARG A 481 37.61 2.82 -33.80
C ARG A 481 37.18 3.88 -34.82
N GLY A 482 36.05 4.55 -34.57
CA GLY A 482 35.57 5.68 -35.37
C GLY A 482 34.58 5.38 -36.50
N LYS A 483 34.26 4.11 -36.80
CA LYS A 483 33.37 3.74 -37.94
C LYS A 483 31.87 4.00 -37.76
N TYR A 484 31.43 4.59 -36.64
CA TYR A 484 30.03 4.96 -36.41
C TYR A 484 29.91 6.44 -36.01
N LYS A 485 29.71 7.33 -37.00
CA LYS A 485 29.22 8.70 -36.75
C LYS A 485 27.69 8.67 -36.67
N ASN A 486 27.14 9.21 -35.58
CA ASN A 486 25.70 9.39 -35.38
C ASN A 486 25.12 10.34 -36.46
N LYS A 487 24.15 9.90 -37.27
CA LYS A 487 23.27 10.82 -38.00
C LYS A 487 22.38 11.57 -37.00
N LYS A 488 22.79 12.78 -36.61
CA LYS A 488 21.89 13.79 -36.03
C LYS A 488 20.94 14.24 -37.14
N ARG A 489 19.65 13.90 -37.02
CA ARG A 489 18.59 14.44 -37.88
C ARG A 489 18.40 15.91 -37.51
N LYS A 490 18.85 16.83 -38.38
CA LYS A 490 18.43 18.23 -38.38
C LYS A 490 16.99 18.28 -38.89
N LYS A 491 16.11 18.99 -38.17
CA LYS A 491 14.78 19.38 -38.63
C LYS A 491 14.98 20.50 -39.64
N GLU A 492 14.50 20.33 -40.87
CA GLU A 492 14.22 21.43 -41.78
C GLU A 492 12.77 21.33 -42.23
N THR A 493 12.12 22.48 -42.16
CA THR A 493 10.72 22.78 -42.41
C THR A 493 10.58 23.18 -43.87
N LYS A 494 9.71 22.53 -44.65
CA LYS A 494 9.13 23.04 -45.91
C LYS A 494 7.73 22.41 -46.04
N GLN A 495 6.67 23.20 -45.78
CA GLN A 495 5.83 23.93 -46.74
C GLN A 495 5.03 23.01 -47.69
N ASN A 496 3.70 23.11 -47.57
CA ASN A 496 2.67 22.73 -48.55
C ASN A 496 3.01 23.34 -49.93
N GLU A 497 2.63 22.86 -51.11
CA GLU A 497 1.37 22.23 -51.54
C GLU A 497 1.56 21.65 -53.00
N PRO A 498 0.53 21.38 -53.83
CA PRO A 498 0.09 20.04 -54.25
C PRO A 498 0.36 19.69 -55.73
N ARG A 499 0.25 18.40 -56.13
CA ARG A 499 -0.47 17.99 -57.36
C ARG A 499 -0.49 16.48 -57.68
N THR A 500 -1.73 16.02 -57.93
CA THR A 500 -2.25 15.09 -58.97
C THR A 500 -1.74 13.65 -59.18
N SER A 501 -2.73 12.75 -59.05
CA SER A 501 -3.16 11.74 -60.03
C SER A 501 -2.20 10.60 -60.43
N GLN A 502 -2.57 9.36 -60.10
CA GLN A 502 -3.26 8.50 -61.07
C GLN A 502 -3.67 7.16 -60.47
N ARG A 503 -4.85 6.73 -60.90
CA ARG A 503 -5.58 5.51 -60.60
C ARG A 503 -5.18 4.46 -61.64
N VAL A 504 -4.82 3.25 -61.24
CA VAL A 504 -4.90 2.08 -62.13
C VAL A 504 -5.50 0.90 -61.36
N THR A 505 -6.63 0.47 -61.91
CA THR A 505 -7.46 -0.70 -61.59
C THR A 505 -6.91 -1.97 -62.24
N LYS A 506 -7.12 -3.12 -61.58
CA LYS A 506 -7.39 -4.49 -62.12
C LYS A 506 -7.68 -5.35 -60.88
N GLY A 507 -8.76 -6.11 -60.70
CA GLY A 507 -9.76 -6.65 -61.61
C GLY A 507 -9.76 -8.18 -61.48
N THR A 508 -10.78 -8.71 -60.76
CA THR A 508 -11.41 -10.06 -60.89
C THR A 508 -10.53 -11.32 -60.63
N SER A 509 -10.98 -12.48 -60.14
CA SER A 509 -12.29 -13.16 -60.13
C SER A 509 -12.30 -14.37 -59.16
N THR A 510 -13.48 -14.57 -58.54
CA THR A 510 -14.24 -15.81 -58.18
C THR A 510 -13.62 -17.22 -58.21
N GLY A 511 -14.05 -18.05 -57.25
CA GLY A 511 -14.02 -19.53 -57.30
C GLY A 511 -14.63 -20.20 -56.05
N ASP A 512 -15.72 -20.96 -56.26
CA ASP A 512 -16.68 -21.55 -55.33
C ASP A 512 -16.28 -22.89 -54.62
N ARG A 513 -17.09 -23.23 -53.60
CA ARG A 513 -17.49 -24.58 -53.09
C ARG A 513 -16.40 -25.46 -52.43
N ALA A 514 -16.67 -26.31 -51.43
CA ALA A 514 -17.87 -27.08 -51.09
C ALA A 514 -17.97 -27.43 -49.58
N GLN A 515 -19.21 -27.73 -49.17
CA GLN A 515 -19.59 -28.40 -47.92
C GLN A 515 -19.19 -29.87 -47.90
N SER A 516 -18.99 -30.44 -46.70
CA SER A 516 -19.25 -31.83 -46.41
C SER A 516 -19.61 -31.99 -44.93
N SER A 517 -20.80 -32.54 -44.73
CA SER A 517 -21.44 -32.99 -43.49
C SER A 517 -21.00 -34.39 -43.09
N GLN A 518 -20.98 -34.71 -41.80
CA GLN A 518 -21.43 -36.02 -41.31
C GLN A 518 -21.83 -35.97 -39.84
N GLN A 519 -23.05 -36.45 -39.58
CA GLN A 519 -23.63 -36.82 -38.28
C GLN A 519 -23.36 -38.30 -37.99
N GLY A 520 -23.50 -38.67 -36.71
CA GLY A 520 -23.75 -40.03 -36.21
C GLY A 520 -23.49 -40.08 -34.70
N THR A 521 -24.53 -40.00 -33.85
CA THR A 521 -25.14 -41.12 -33.07
C THR A 521 -24.23 -41.75 -31.99
N GLN A 522 -24.65 -42.21 -30.82
CA GLN A 522 -25.77 -42.06 -29.87
C GLN A 522 -25.40 -42.98 -28.66
N GLN A 523 -26.20 -42.97 -27.59
CA GLN A 523 -26.30 -43.92 -26.45
C GLN A 523 -25.39 -43.65 -25.22
N HIS A 524 -25.89 -43.38 -24.00
CA HIS A 524 -26.85 -44.00 -23.06
C HIS A 524 -26.16 -44.78 -21.93
N SER A 525 -26.37 -44.32 -20.69
CA SER A 525 -26.56 -45.07 -19.41
C SER A 525 -26.19 -44.13 -18.25
N SER A 526 -27.12 -43.60 -17.44
CA SER A 526 -27.93 -44.18 -16.36
C SER A 526 -27.12 -44.92 -15.28
N HIS A 527 -26.95 -44.30 -14.11
CA HIS A 527 -27.05 -44.99 -12.81
C HIS A 527 -27.47 -44.03 -11.69
N GLN A 528 -28.53 -44.45 -11.00
CA GLN A 528 -29.10 -43.91 -9.77
C GLN A 528 -28.41 -44.51 -8.53
N GLY A 529 -28.70 -43.92 -7.36
CA GLY A 529 -28.50 -44.51 -6.03
C GLY A 529 -27.33 -43.87 -5.28
N THR A 530 -27.43 -43.44 -4.02
CA THR A 530 -28.47 -43.66 -3.01
C THR A 530 -28.25 -42.66 -1.86
N GLN A 531 -29.33 -42.44 -1.12
CA GLN A 531 -29.44 -41.63 0.09
C GLN A 531 -28.52 -42.10 1.23
N HIS A 532 -28.15 -41.18 2.12
CA HIS A 532 -28.27 -41.43 3.56
C HIS A 532 -28.49 -40.12 4.33
N GLN A 533 -29.66 -40.04 4.97
CA GLN A 533 -29.98 -39.15 6.08
C GLN A 533 -29.63 -39.85 7.41
N SER A 534 -29.18 -39.06 8.38
CA SER A 534 -29.54 -39.15 9.81
C SER A 534 -29.11 -37.82 10.45
N SER A 535 -29.97 -36.94 10.98
CA SER A 535 -30.74 -36.99 12.24
C SER A 535 -29.87 -37.27 13.46
N GLN A 536 -29.96 -36.62 14.63
CA GLN A 536 -30.70 -35.47 15.19
C GLN A 536 -30.17 -35.33 16.65
N GLN A 537 -30.31 -34.12 17.22
CA GLN A 537 -30.54 -33.81 18.66
C GLN A 537 -29.43 -34.16 19.68
N GLY A 538 -29.01 -33.22 20.54
CA GLY A 538 -29.69 -32.78 21.78
C GLY A 538 -29.00 -33.51 22.96
N THR A 539 -28.65 -32.97 24.12
CA THR A 539 -29.26 -31.93 24.96
C THR A 539 -28.40 -31.73 26.23
N GLN A 540 -28.54 -30.56 26.85
CA GLN A 540 -28.61 -30.31 28.31
C GLN A 540 -27.33 -30.12 29.16
N THR A 541 -27.18 -28.85 29.53
CA THR A 541 -26.77 -28.23 30.80
C THR A 541 -27.26 -28.94 32.09
N LYS A 542 -26.51 -28.83 33.21
CA LYS A 542 -26.82 -28.00 34.42
C LYS A 542 -25.81 -28.20 35.59
N PRO A 543 -25.86 -27.43 36.71
CA PRO A 543 -24.70 -26.74 37.32
C PRO A 543 -24.44 -27.13 38.80
N THR A 544 -23.53 -26.43 39.52
CA THR A 544 -23.81 -25.71 40.80
C THR A 544 -22.55 -25.27 41.59
N SER A 545 -22.66 -24.07 42.21
CA SER A 545 -22.14 -23.56 43.51
C SER A 545 -20.65 -23.73 43.89
N GLY A 546 -19.90 -22.75 44.41
CA GLY A 546 -20.21 -21.50 45.11
C GLY A 546 -19.66 -21.54 46.55
N ARG A 547 -18.56 -20.82 46.86
CA ARG A 547 -18.29 -20.18 48.18
C ARG A 547 -16.97 -19.38 48.21
N ALA A 548 -17.08 -18.12 48.62
CA ALA A 548 -16.09 -17.31 49.37
C ALA A 548 -16.85 -16.75 50.60
N PRO A 549 -16.26 -16.09 51.63
CA PRO A 549 -14.92 -15.48 51.68
C PRO A 549 -14.15 -15.65 53.03
N LYS A 550 -12.87 -15.25 53.08
CA LYS A 550 -12.21 -14.83 54.32
C LYS A 550 -11.42 -13.54 54.08
N GLN A 551 -11.77 -12.52 54.86
CA GLN A 551 -11.05 -11.26 55.02
C GLN A 551 -9.73 -11.49 55.76
N VAL A 552 -8.64 -10.87 55.30
CA VAL A 552 -7.43 -10.64 56.10
C VAL A 552 -6.97 -9.20 55.88
N ASN A 553 -6.55 -8.61 56.99
CA ASN A 553 -6.30 -7.20 57.27
C ASN A 553 -5.40 -6.45 56.27
N LYS A 554 -5.77 -5.18 56.06
CA LYS A 554 -4.95 -4.14 55.43
C LYS A 554 -3.78 -3.77 56.34
N THR A 555 -2.56 -3.99 55.88
CA THR A 555 -1.35 -3.29 56.34
C THR A 555 -0.94 -2.25 55.29
N ALA A 556 -0.64 -1.03 55.75
CA ALA A 556 -0.24 0.10 54.92
C ALA A 556 1.07 -0.18 54.14
N PRO A 557 1.22 0.29 52.88
CA PRO A 557 2.51 0.19 52.21
C PRO A 557 3.44 1.31 52.68
N LYS A 558 4.59 0.90 53.21
CA LYS A 558 5.78 1.74 53.46
C LYS A 558 6.27 2.37 52.15
N ASP A 559 6.77 3.60 52.26
CA ASP A 559 7.40 4.39 51.19
C ASP A 559 8.38 3.56 50.34
N LYS A 560 7.97 3.21 49.12
CA LYS A 560 8.88 2.67 48.09
C LYS A 560 9.58 3.84 47.41
N MET A 561 10.67 4.30 48.02
CA MET A 561 11.64 5.14 47.32
C MET A 561 12.21 4.33 46.14
N CYS A 562 12.10 4.88 44.94
CA CYS A 562 12.45 4.22 43.68
C CYS A 562 13.94 3.83 43.67
N LYS A 563 14.27 2.55 43.91
CA LYS A 563 15.66 2.07 43.94
C LYS A 563 16.26 2.07 42.53
N ARG A 564 17.33 2.86 42.32
CA ARG A 564 18.22 2.81 41.14
C ARG A 564 19.05 1.50 41.15
N PRO A 565 19.28 0.84 40.01
CA PRO A 565 20.43 -0.05 39.83
C PRO A 565 21.70 0.79 39.61
N GLY A 566 22.80 0.38 40.24
CA GLY A 566 24.07 1.13 40.32
C GLY A 566 24.69 1.48 38.95
N ALA A 567 25.19 2.71 38.85
CA ALA A 567 25.89 3.22 37.68
C ALA A 567 27.39 2.84 37.73
N THR A 568 27.88 2.12 36.72
CA THR A 568 29.31 2.07 36.40
C THR A 568 29.62 3.11 35.32
N SER A 569 30.63 3.93 35.58
CA SER A 569 31.02 5.08 34.78
C SER A 569 31.77 4.65 33.51
N ARG A 570 31.30 5.11 32.34
CA ARG A 570 32.12 5.24 31.13
C ARG A 570 31.67 6.46 30.32
N GLN A 571 32.64 7.34 30.03
CA GLN A 571 32.49 8.62 29.35
C GLN A 571 31.68 8.51 28.04
N ARG A 572 30.67 9.38 27.88
CA ARG A 572 29.84 9.48 26.66
C ARG A 572 30.27 10.66 25.78
N ARG A 573 30.58 10.37 24.52
CA ARG A 573 30.50 11.32 23.41
C ARG A 573 29.03 11.65 23.11
N THR A 574 28.73 12.92 22.90
CA THR A 574 27.40 13.43 22.53
C THR A 574 27.05 13.09 21.08
N VAL A 575 26.06 12.22 20.87
CA VAL A 575 25.42 11.99 19.56
C VAL A 575 23.91 12.18 19.69
N SER A 576 23.35 12.97 18.77
CA SER A 576 21.94 13.41 18.69
C SER A 576 20.93 12.24 18.67
N MET A 577 20.16 12.12 19.75
CA MET A 577 19.37 10.97 20.19
C MET A 577 17.87 11.05 19.80
N PHE A 578 17.56 10.95 18.51
CA PHE A 578 16.17 10.72 18.01
C PHE A 578 16.11 9.68 16.87
N ASP A 579 17.19 8.95 16.64
CA ASP A 579 17.36 8.09 15.47
C ASP A 579 17.26 6.59 15.71
N GLU A 580 17.23 6.14 16.97
CA GLU A 580 17.22 4.72 17.29
C GLU A 580 15.80 4.13 17.38
N LEU A 581 14.75 4.92 17.12
CA LEU A 581 13.39 4.40 16.89
C LEU A 581 13.22 3.99 15.42
N ARG A 582 13.93 2.94 14.98
CA ARG A 582 13.64 2.04 13.82
C ARG A 582 14.84 1.11 13.62
N SER A 583 14.67 -0.20 13.80
CA SER A 583 14.12 -1.11 12.77
C SER A 583 12.79 -1.78 13.10
#